data_AF-A0A2E4CSK1-F1
#
_entry.id   AF-A0A2E4CSK1-F1
#
_cell.length_a   1.000
_cell.length_b   1.000
_cell.length_c   1.000
_cell.angle_alpha   90.00
_cell.angle_beta   90.00
_cell.angle_gamma   90.00
#
_symmetry.space_group_name_H-M   'P 1'
#
loop_
_entity.id
_entity.type
_entity.pdbx_description
1 polymer ?
#
loop_
_entity_poly.entity_id
_entity_poly.type
_entity_poly.pdbx_seq_one_letter_code
_entity_poly.pdbx_strand_id
1 'polypeptide(L)'
;MALEHESSTGLALAVRTAGSQTAFADVIRRRQSTVHNWLRGGKELPAELVFEVEAKLGISRHDLRPDLYPREDTAEASALGDEELAA
;
A
#
# COMPACT_ATOMS: atom_id res chain seq x y z
N MET A 1 -15.18 8.60 16.44
CA MET A 1 -15.08 8.22 15.01
C MET A 1 -14.18 9.21 14.31
N ALA A 2 -12.88 9.00 14.44
CA ALA A 2 -11.85 9.70 13.70
C ALA A 2 -10.71 8.68 13.61
N LEU A 3 -9.94 8.69 12.53
CA LEU A 3 -8.85 7.75 12.33
C LEU A 3 -7.76 7.99 13.37
N GLU A 4 -7.85 7.34 14.54
CA GLU A 4 -6.87 7.41 15.65
C GLU A 4 -5.61 6.57 15.36
N HIS A 5 -5.14 6.58 14.13
CA HIS A 5 -3.90 5.91 13.75
C HIS A 5 -2.96 6.95 13.18
N GLU A 6 -2.21 7.57 14.10
CA GLU A 6 -1.15 8.55 13.82
C GLU A 6 0.11 7.87 13.25
N SER A 7 0.10 6.53 13.17
CA SER A 7 1.19 5.71 12.68
C SER A 7 1.44 5.95 11.19
N SER A 8 2.69 6.19 10.80
CA SER A 8 3.11 6.33 9.39
C SER A 8 3.22 4.97 8.65
N THR A 9 2.49 3.95 9.09
CA THR A 9 2.54 2.62 8.46
C THR A 9 1.68 2.57 7.21
N GLY A 10 2.03 1.73 6.24
CA GLY A 10 1.22 1.55 5.02
C GLY A 10 -0.20 1.06 5.30
N LEU A 11 -0.41 0.29 6.38
CA LEU A 11 -1.75 -0.08 6.85
C LEU A 11 -2.55 1.14 7.29
N ALA A 12 -1.98 2.02 8.12
CA ALA A 12 -2.66 3.24 8.57
C ALA A 12 -2.95 4.18 7.39
N LEU A 13 -2.04 4.28 6.42
CA LEU A 13 -2.27 5.00 5.18
C LEU A 13 -3.48 4.45 4.41
N ALA A 14 -3.54 3.14 4.20
CA ALA A 14 -4.66 2.49 3.52
C ALA A 14 -6.00 2.75 4.20
N VAL A 15 -6.03 2.66 5.54
CA VAL A 15 -7.24 2.92 6.34
C VAL A 15 -7.67 4.38 6.23
N ARG A 16 -6.72 5.33 6.21
CA ARG A 16 -7.00 6.77 6.02
C ARG A 16 -7.56 7.06 4.63
N THR A 17 -6.99 6.47 3.59
CA THR A 17 -7.50 6.61 2.21
C THR A 17 -8.90 6.01 2.06
N ALA A 18 -9.18 4.88 2.71
CA ALA A 18 -10.52 4.29 2.75
C ALA A 18 -11.52 5.10 3.61
N GLY A 19 -11.05 6.04 4.43
CA GLY A 19 -11.87 6.93 5.27
C GLY A 19 -12.26 6.35 6.64
N SER A 20 -12.27 5.03 6.82
CA SER A 20 -12.51 4.40 8.13
C SER A 20 -12.00 2.96 8.19
N GLN A 21 -11.82 2.44 9.41
CA GLN A 21 -11.46 1.02 9.62
C GLN A 21 -12.54 0.08 9.08
N THR A 22 -13.82 0.45 9.17
CA THR A 22 -14.93 -0.35 8.65
C THR A 22 -14.93 -0.35 7.12
N ALA A 23 -14.75 0.81 6.50
CA ALA A 23 -14.67 0.92 5.04
C ALA A 23 -13.48 0.13 4.48
N PHE A 24 -12.30 0.25 5.12
CA PHE A 24 -11.14 -0.55 4.76
C PHE A 24 -11.40 -2.05 4.92
N ALA A 25 -12.02 -2.46 6.04
CA ALA A 25 -12.36 -3.85 6.29
C ALA A 25 -13.31 -4.42 5.23
N ASP A 26 -14.26 -3.62 4.73
CA ASP A 26 -15.15 -3.99 3.63
C ASP A 26 -14.39 -4.21 2.32
N VAL A 27 -13.44 -3.32 2.01
CA VAL A 27 -12.55 -3.43 0.84
C VAL A 27 -11.79 -4.74 0.84
N ILE A 28 -11.21 -5.13 1.98
CA ILE A 28 -10.45 -6.38 2.12
C ILE A 28 -11.31 -7.59 2.51
N ARG A 29 -12.64 -7.42 2.57
CA ARG A 29 -13.62 -8.43 3.00
C ARG A 29 -13.27 -9.11 4.33
N ARG A 30 -12.75 -8.35 5.29
CA ARG A 30 -12.45 -8.80 6.66
C ARG A 30 -13.32 -8.06 7.67
N ARG A 31 -13.21 -8.47 8.94
CA ARG A 31 -13.89 -7.78 10.05
C ARG A 31 -13.08 -6.54 10.45
N GLN A 32 -13.78 -5.47 10.81
CA GLN A 32 -13.15 -4.25 11.33
C GLN A 32 -12.29 -4.52 12.57
N SER A 33 -12.67 -5.49 13.42
CA SER A 33 -11.87 -5.91 14.58
C SER A 33 -10.50 -6.49 14.20
N THR A 34 -10.39 -7.14 13.04
CA THR A 34 -9.10 -7.64 12.52
C THR A 34 -8.18 -6.46 12.18
N VAL A 35 -8.70 -5.45 11.49
CA VAL A 35 -7.98 -4.23 11.14
C VAL A 35 -7.53 -3.48 12.41
N HIS A 36 -8.42 -3.36 13.40
CA HIS A 36 -8.09 -2.76 14.68
C HIS A 36 -6.95 -3.49 15.40
N ASN A 37 -6.99 -4.83 15.42
CA ASN A 37 -5.94 -5.63 16.06
C ASN A 37 -4.57 -5.47 15.37
N TRP A 38 -4.55 -5.37 14.03
CA TRP A 38 -3.32 -5.11 13.30
C TRP A 38 -2.74 -3.74 13.63
N LEU A 39 -3.58 -2.71 13.62
CA LEU A 39 -3.15 -1.34 13.94
C LEU A 39 -2.65 -1.21 15.38
N ARG A 40 -3.40 -1.77 16.34
CA ARG A 40 -3.01 -1.79 17.77
C ARG A 40 -1.74 -2.59 18.02
N GLY A 41 -1.54 -3.66 17.26
CA GLY A 41 -0.34 -4.50 17.34
C GLY A 41 0.85 -3.98 16.54
N GLY A 42 0.73 -2.82 15.85
CA GLY A 42 1.79 -2.29 14.99
C GLY A 42 2.14 -3.22 13.82
N LYS A 43 1.22 -4.09 13.41
CA LYS A 43 1.44 -5.04 12.31
C LYS A 43 1.32 -4.35 10.96
N GLU A 44 2.13 -4.83 10.03
CA GLU A 44 2.07 -4.42 8.63
C GLU A 44 0.92 -5.07 7.87
N LEU A 45 0.58 -4.49 6.72
CA LEU A 45 -0.40 -5.05 5.80
C LEU A 45 0.10 -6.41 5.24
N PRO A 46 -0.71 -7.48 5.27
CA PRO A 46 -0.39 -8.74 4.63
C PRO A 46 -0.10 -8.56 3.13
N ALA A 47 0.96 -9.19 2.62
CA ALA A 47 1.38 -9.05 1.22
C ALA A 47 0.28 -9.47 0.23
N GLU A 48 -0.52 -10.49 0.57
CA GLU A 48 -1.65 -10.94 -0.25
C GLU A 48 -2.73 -9.87 -0.46
N LEU A 49 -2.89 -8.95 0.49
CA LEU A 49 -3.88 -7.87 0.43
C LEU A 49 -3.35 -6.62 -0.26
N VAL A 50 -2.04 -6.51 -0.49
CA VAL A 50 -1.42 -5.33 -1.11
C VAL A 50 -2.02 -5.09 -2.49
N PHE A 51 -2.16 -6.12 -3.32
CA PHE A 51 -2.73 -5.99 -4.66
C PHE A 51 -4.23 -5.65 -4.65
N GLU A 52 -4.99 -6.22 -3.71
CA GLU A 52 -6.42 -5.91 -3.56
C GLU A 52 -6.61 -4.45 -3.12
N VAL A 53 -5.80 -3.99 -2.16
CA VAL A 53 -5.80 -2.61 -1.68
C VAL A 53 -5.34 -1.64 -2.77
N GLU A 54 -4.30 -1.96 -3.53
CA GLU A 54 -3.82 -1.18 -4.68
C GLU A 54 -4.93 -1.03 -5.74
N ALA A 55 -5.59 -2.12 -6.11
CA ALA A 55 -6.67 -2.10 -7.10
C ALA A 55 -7.92 -1.34 -6.65
N LYS A 56 -8.21 -1.32 -5.34
CA LYS A 56 -9.43 -0.72 -4.78
C LYS A 56 -9.24 0.72 -4.31
N LEU A 57 -8.09 1.05 -3.74
CA LEU A 57 -7.80 2.37 -3.18
C LEU A 57 -6.84 3.19 -4.06
N GLY A 58 -6.20 2.58 -5.06
CA GLY A 58 -5.25 3.27 -5.94
C GLY A 58 -3.93 3.65 -5.25
N ILE A 59 -3.60 3.03 -4.12
CA ILE A 59 -2.35 3.29 -3.39
C ILE A 59 -1.26 2.37 -3.95
N SER A 60 -0.10 2.93 -4.25
CA SER A 60 1.03 2.16 -4.75
C SER A 60 1.49 1.13 -3.71
N ARG A 61 1.77 -0.10 -4.14
CA ARG A 61 2.33 -1.17 -3.28
C ARG A 61 3.57 -0.74 -2.49
N HIS A 62 4.35 0.19 -3.06
CA HIS A 62 5.56 0.75 -2.47
C HIS A 62 5.27 1.60 -1.22
N ASP A 63 4.11 2.28 -1.15
CA ASP A 63 3.69 3.00 0.06
C ASP A 63 3.06 2.07 1.10
N LEU A 64 2.45 0.96 0.65
CA LEU A 64 1.80 -0.01 1.53
C LEU A 64 2.81 -0.90 2.26
N ARG A 65 3.83 -1.39 1.53
CA ARG A 65 4.89 -2.26 2.06
C ARG A 65 6.23 -1.92 1.39
N PRO A 66 6.89 -0.82 1.80
CA PRO A 66 8.22 -0.47 1.27
C PRO A 66 9.28 -1.54 1.57
N ASP A 67 9.08 -2.34 2.63
CA ASP A 67 9.97 -3.45 3.01
C ASP A 67 9.95 -4.60 1.98
N LEU A 68 8.80 -4.84 1.33
CA LEU A 68 8.66 -5.87 0.28
C LEU A 68 8.81 -5.32 -1.13
N TYR A 69 8.47 -4.04 -1.32
CA TYR A 69 8.52 -3.36 -2.60
C TYR A 69 9.28 -2.04 -2.42
N PRO A 70 10.62 -2.09 -2.27
CA PRO A 70 11.40 -0.87 -2.28
C PRO A 70 11.14 -0.13 -3.59
N ARG A 71 11.02 1.21 -3.52
CA ARG A 71 11.07 2.02 -4.74
C ARG A 71 12.50 1.96 -5.21
N GLU A 72 12.75 1.14 -6.22
CA GLU A 72 13.93 1.30 -7.04
C GLU A 72 13.70 2.61 -7.79
N ASP A 73 14.11 3.71 -7.17
CA ASP A 73 14.18 5.02 -7.82
C ASP A 73 14.82 4.77 -9.18
N THR A 74 14.03 4.96 -10.22
CA THR A 74 14.42 4.75 -11.60
C THR A 74 15.58 5.69 -11.91
N ALA A 75 16.80 5.18 -11.72
CA ALA A 75 18.02 5.71 -12.30
C ALA A 75 18.44 4.90 -13.53
N GLU A 76 17.79 3.79 -13.85
CA GLU A 76 18.28 2.84 -14.87
C GLU A 76 17.34 2.63 -16.07
N ALA A 77 16.27 3.42 -16.23
CA ALA A 77 15.39 3.32 -17.42
C ALA A 77 15.86 4.15 -18.64
N SER A 78 16.98 4.88 -18.56
CA SER A 78 17.52 5.67 -19.69
C SER A 78 18.83 5.14 -20.29
N ALA A 79 19.32 3.95 -19.91
CA ALA A 79 20.64 3.48 -20.34
C ALA A 79 20.67 2.34 -21.37
N LEU A 80 19.54 1.85 -21.90
CA LEU A 80 19.56 0.92 -23.03
C LEU A 80 18.42 1.21 -24.02
N GLY A 81 18.78 1.85 -25.14
CA GLY A 81 17.91 1.92 -26.31
C GLY A 81 18.03 3.14 -27.22
N ASP A 82 19.00 4.04 -27.03
CA ASP A 82 19.41 4.90 -28.15
C ASP A 82 20.38 4.09 -29.05
N GLU A 83 20.15 4.19 -30.35
CA GLU A 83 20.94 3.60 -31.45
C GLU A 83 20.48 2.24 -32.01
N GLU A 84 19.23 2.16 -32.50
CA GLU A 84 18.90 1.35 -33.68
C GLU A 84 18.91 2.24 -34.95
N LEU A 85 19.89 1.99 -35.81
CA LEU A 85 19.84 2.06 -37.28
C LEU A 85 19.35 3.35 -37.96
N ALA A 86 20.29 4.16 -38.45
CA ALA A 86 20.05 5.04 -39.61
C ALA A 86 21.23 5.00 -40.60
N ALA A 87 20.97 4.29 -41.71
CA ALA A 87 21.47 4.46 -43.08
C ALA A 87 22.98 4.41 -43.38
#